data_AF-A0A0D7PU03-F1
#
_entry.id   AF-A0A0D7PU03-F1
#
_cell.length_a   1.000
_cell.length_b   1.000
_cell.length_c   1.000
_cell.angle_alpha   90.00
_cell.angle_beta   90.00
_cell.angle_gamma   90.00
#
_symmetry.space_group_name_H-M   'P 1'
#
loop_
_entity.id
_entity.type
_entity.pdbx_description
1 polymer ?
#
loop_
_entity_poly.entity_id
_entity_poly.type
_entity_poly.pdbx_seq_one_letter_code
_entity_poly.pdbx_strand_id
1 'polypeptide(L)'
;MDMSQPRPPRLTLFTTVLSLFLIVALLVGTAVTVTNYFETRRTALKVAAETFRSTINRINEQRLAFFTPAYLLTNVLRNMPSLQSSAGSKDAVRQLILSSLKVNPQISAIYVGYENGNFFHALSFSDSEKAFLEELQAPPLTRFAI
;
A
#
# COMPACT_ATOMS: atom_id res chain seq x y z
N MET A 1 -70.64 -17.34 -57.16
CA MET A 1 -69.32 -16.93 -56.63
C MET A 1 -69.60 -16.06 -55.42
N ASP A 2 -69.59 -16.65 -54.23
CA ASP A 2 -69.90 -15.95 -52.98
C ASP A 2 -68.59 -15.62 -52.26
N MET A 3 -68.27 -14.33 -52.15
CA MET A 3 -67.05 -13.82 -51.54
C MET A 3 -67.29 -13.69 -50.03
N SER A 4 -66.86 -14.70 -49.28
CA SER A 4 -66.85 -14.65 -47.81
C SER A 4 -65.80 -13.67 -47.32
N GLN A 5 -66.24 -12.52 -46.81
CA GLN A 5 -65.34 -11.56 -46.14
C GLN A 5 -64.88 -12.09 -44.77
N PRO A 6 -63.59 -11.96 -44.42
CA PRO A 6 -63.06 -12.45 -43.15
C PRO A 6 -63.55 -11.56 -41.99
N ARG A 7 -64.18 -12.18 -40.99
CA ARG A 7 -64.59 -11.49 -39.75
C ARG A 7 -63.35 -11.06 -38.96
N PRO A 8 -63.33 -9.84 -38.38
CA PRO A 8 -62.20 -9.38 -37.59
C PRO A 8 -62.02 -10.25 -36.35
N PRO A 9 -60.77 -10.55 -35.93
CA PRO A 9 -60.50 -11.39 -34.78
C PRO A 9 -61.08 -10.75 -33.51
N ARG A 10 -61.96 -11.48 -32.82
CA ARG A 10 -62.51 -11.06 -31.53
C ARG A 10 -61.51 -11.45 -30.43
N LEU A 11 -60.78 -10.47 -29.93
CA LEU A 11 -59.98 -10.64 -28.72
C LEU A 11 -60.91 -10.99 -27.56
N THR A 12 -60.66 -12.13 -26.91
CA THR A 12 -61.39 -12.53 -25.71
C THR A 12 -60.93 -11.67 -24.54
N LEU A 13 -61.84 -11.25 -23.67
CA LEU A 13 -61.51 -10.39 -22.51
C LEU A 13 -60.33 -10.93 -21.69
N PHE A 14 -60.20 -12.25 -21.60
CA PHE A 14 -59.07 -12.95 -21.00
C PHE A 14 -57.71 -12.61 -21.63
N THR A 15 -57.61 -12.58 -22.96
CA THR A 15 -56.35 -12.25 -23.66
C THR A 15 -55.94 -10.80 -23.46
N THR A 16 -56.90 -9.88 -23.34
CA THR A 16 -56.63 -8.46 -23.06
C THR A 16 -56.13 -8.23 -21.64
N VAL A 17 -56.75 -8.89 -20.63
CA VAL A 17 -56.30 -8.75 -19.23
C VAL A 17 -54.93 -9.41 -19.03
N LEU A 18 -54.71 -10.58 -19.60
CA LEU A 18 -53.43 -11.28 -19.50
C LEU A 18 -52.29 -10.47 -20.14
N SER A 19 -52.51 -9.90 -21.33
CA SER A 19 -51.49 -9.09 -22.01
C SER A 19 -51.18 -7.82 -21.22
N LEU A 20 -52.20 -7.15 -20.68
CA LEU A 20 -52.01 -5.98 -19.83
C LEU A 20 -51.18 -6.32 -18.58
N PHE A 21 -51.50 -7.45 -17.93
CA PHE A 21 -50.76 -7.90 -16.76
C PHE A 21 -49.30 -8.21 -17.08
N LEU A 22 -49.04 -8.89 -18.20
CA LEU A 22 -47.68 -9.17 -18.67
C LEU A 22 -46.90 -7.89 -19.00
N ILE A 23 -47.53 -6.91 -19.65
CA ILE A 23 -46.90 -5.62 -19.96
C ILE A 23 -46.52 -4.89 -18.67
N VAL A 24 -47.42 -4.83 -17.70
CA VAL A 24 -47.15 -4.18 -16.41
C VAL A 24 -46.03 -4.91 -15.67
N ALA A 25 -46.06 -6.24 -15.61
CA ALA A 25 -45.01 -7.04 -14.99
C ALA A 25 -43.64 -6.81 -15.67
N LEU A 26 -43.61 -6.73 -17.00
CA LEU A 26 -42.40 -6.47 -17.76
C LEU A 26 -41.86 -5.06 -17.49
N LEU A 27 -42.74 -4.04 -17.45
CA LEU A 27 -42.37 -2.66 -17.15
C LEU A 27 -41.78 -2.53 -15.75
N VAL A 28 -42.41 -3.16 -14.75
CA VAL A 28 -41.92 -3.15 -13.37
C VAL A 28 -40.57 -3.87 -13.28
N GLY A 29 -40.45 -5.07 -13.87
CA GLY A 29 -39.20 -5.82 -13.89
C GLY A 29 -38.06 -5.05 -14.56
N THR A 30 -38.35 -4.39 -15.68
CA THR A 30 -37.38 -3.56 -16.40
C THR A 30 -36.97 -2.35 -15.58
N ALA A 31 -37.94 -1.63 -14.98
CA ALA A 31 -37.67 -0.46 -14.16
C ALA A 31 -36.76 -0.83 -12.97
N VAL A 32 -37.10 -1.89 -12.22
CA VAL A 32 -36.28 -2.36 -11.10
C VAL A 32 -34.88 -2.75 -11.56
N THR A 33 -34.76 -3.49 -12.66
CA THR A 33 -33.46 -3.94 -13.18
C THR A 33 -32.57 -2.76 -13.57
N VAL A 34 -33.13 -1.78 -14.27
CA VAL A 34 -32.40 -0.58 -14.72
C VAL A 34 -31.97 0.26 -13.52
N THR A 35 -32.87 0.54 -12.57
CA THR A 35 -32.54 1.30 -11.37
C THR A 35 -31.46 0.60 -10.55
N ASN A 36 -31.59 -0.71 -10.35
CA ASN A 36 -30.63 -1.51 -9.60
C ASN A 36 -29.24 -1.50 -10.28
N TYR A 37 -29.21 -1.61 -11.60
CA TYR A 37 -27.97 -1.50 -12.36
C TYR A 37 -27.25 -0.16 -12.13
N PHE A 38 -27.98 0.96 -12.21
CA PHE A 38 -27.40 2.29 -12.00
C PHE A 38 -26.90 2.49 -10.55
N GLU A 39 -27.68 2.06 -9.55
CA GLU A 39 -27.31 2.19 -8.14
C GLU A 39 -26.13 1.28 -7.77
N THR A 40 -26.12 0.04 -8.26
CA THR A 40 -25.01 -0.90 -8.06
C THR A 40 -23.74 -0.34 -8.70
N ARG A 41 -23.82 0.19 -9.93
CA ARG A 41 -22.67 0.80 -10.61
C ARG A 41 -22.14 2.01 -9.85
N ARG A 42 -23.01 2.89 -9.36
CA ARG A 42 -22.63 4.06 -8.53
C ARG A 42 -21.93 3.62 -7.25
N THR A 43 -22.49 2.62 -6.57
CA THR A 43 -21.92 2.08 -5.32
C THR A 43 -20.55 1.45 -5.57
N ALA A 44 -20.42 0.62 -6.60
CA ALA A 44 -19.16 0.00 -6.97
C ALA A 44 -18.07 1.03 -7.27
N LEU A 45 -18.39 2.10 -8.01
CA LEU A 45 -17.45 3.19 -8.29
C LEU A 45 -17.04 3.94 -7.02
N LYS A 46 -17.99 4.19 -6.10
CA LYS A 46 -17.71 4.85 -4.83
C LYS A 46 -16.77 4.01 -3.96
N VAL A 47 -17.05 2.72 -3.83
CA VAL A 47 -16.20 1.78 -3.06
C VAL A 47 -14.80 1.68 -3.67
N ALA A 48 -14.70 1.61 -5.00
CA ALA A 48 -13.41 1.60 -5.68
C ALA A 48 -12.60 2.87 -5.41
N ALA A 49 -13.23 4.05 -5.48
CA ALA A 49 -12.58 5.33 -5.19
C ALA A 49 -12.11 5.43 -3.74
N GLU A 50 -12.94 4.98 -2.78
CA GLU A 50 -12.59 4.97 -1.36
C GLU A 50 -11.44 4.01 -1.07
N THR A 51 -11.47 2.81 -1.65
CA THR A 51 -10.39 1.82 -1.53
C THR A 51 -9.08 2.35 -2.11
N PHE A 52 -9.14 2.99 -3.28
CA PHE A 52 -7.97 3.62 -3.90
C PHE A 52 -7.39 4.72 -3.02
N ARG A 53 -8.23 5.61 -2.48
CA ARG A 53 -7.81 6.70 -1.59
C ARG A 53 -7.19 6.17 -0.30
N SER A 54 -7.81 5.17 0.32
CA SER A 54 -7.27 4.51 1.51
C SER A 54 -5.90 3.88 1.25
N THR A 55 -5.74 3.22 0.10
CA THR A 55 -4.47 2.61 -0.31
C THR A 55 -3.38 3.67 -0.50
N ILE A 56 -3.68 4.79 -1.16
CA ILE A 56 -2.72 5.90 -1.33
C ILE A 56 -2.30 6.48 0.03
N ASN A 57 -3.26 6.71 0.93
CA ASN A 57 -2.96 7.25 2.25
C ASN A 57 -2.02 6.32 3.02
N ARG A 58 -2.30 5.01 3.00
CA ARG A 58 -1.45 4.00 3.63
C ARG A 58 -0.03 3.99 3.04
N ILE A 59 0.11 4.15 1.72
CA ILE A 59 1.43 4.25 1.06
C ILE A 59 2.16 5.51 1.55
N ASN A 60 1.48 6.66 1.65
CA ASN A 60 2.10 7.89 2.11
C ASN A 60 2.52 7.81 3.58
N GLU A 61 1.69 7.24 4.45
CA GLU A 61 2.03 6.97 5.85
C GLU A 61 3.24 6.04 5.97
N GLN A 62 3.26 4.96 5.19
CA GLN A 62 4.40 4.04 5.15
C GLN A 62 5.68 4.71 4.64
N ARG A 63 5.58 5.58 3.64
CA ARG A 63 6.73 6.37 3.15
C ARG A 63 7.30 7.28 4.24
N LEU A 64 6.45 8.02 4.95
CA LEU A 64 6.91 8.88 6.05
C LEU A 64 7.51 8.07 7.20
N ALA A 65 6.87 6.96 7.58
CA ALA A 65 7.37 6.05 8.60
C ALA A 65 8.73 5.44 8.22
N PHE A 66 8.97 5.17 6.93
CA PHE A 66 10.24 4.63 6.45
C PHE A 66 11.43 5.57 6.69
N PHE A 67 11.26 6.88 6.50
CA PHE A 67 12.34 7.87 6.66
C PHE A 67 12.48 8.43 8.09
N THR A 68 11.44 8.30 8.91
CA THR A 68 11.43 8.85 10.28
C THR A 68 12.64 8.40 11.12
N PRO A 69 13.05 7.11 11.11
CA PRO A 69 14.18 6.67 11.92
C PRO A 69 15.51 7.30 11.50
N ALA A 70 15.76 7.48 10.19
CA ALA A 70 16.97 8.12 9.71
C ALA A 70 17.06 9.59 10.17
N TYR A 71 15.94 10.31 10.13
CA TYR A 71 15.84 11.69 10.60
C TYR A 71 16.03 11.82 12.11
N LEU A 72 15.42 10.93 12.90
CA LEU A 72 15.62 10.91 14.35
C LEU A 72 17.08 10.60 14.69
N LEU A 73 17.70 9.67 13.97
CA LEU A 73 19.10 9.32 14.18
C LEU A 73 20.04 10.49 13.93
N THR A 74 19.86 11.20 12.83
CA THR A 74 20.72 12.34 12.49
C THR A 74 20.55 13.47 13.50
N ASN A 75 19.33 13.71 13.99
CA ASN A 75 19.08 14.69 15.05
C ASN A 75 19.73 14.30 16.38
N VAL A 76 19.64 13.02 16.79
CA VAL A 76 20.28 12.52 18.01
C VAL A 76 21.79 12.62 17.90
N LEU A 77 22.38 12.19 16.77
CA LEU A 77 23.82 12.25 16.52
C LEU A 77 24.33 13.70 16.49
N ARG A 78 23.61 14.61 15.85
CA ARG A 78 23.97 16.04 15.79
C ARG A 78 24.04 16.68 17.18
N ASN A 79 23.11 16.32 18.06
CA ASN A 79 23.00 16.91 19.39
C ASN A 79 23.90 16.23 20.43
N MET A 80 24.74 15.28 20.02
CA MET A 80 25.61 14.56 20.93
C MET A 80 26.92 15.32 21.17
N PRO A 81 27.23 15.71 22.41
CA PRO A 81 28.50 16.36 22.73
C PRO A 81 29.69 15.47 22.41
N SER A 82 29.52 14.15 22.51
CA SER A 82 30.54 13.17 22.17
C SER A 82 30.85 13.10 20.68
N LEU A 83 29.97 13.53 19.77
CA LEU A 83 30.30 13.70 18.34
C LEU A 83 31.05 15.00 18.10
N GLN A 84 30.69 16.06 18.82
CA GLN A 84 31.25 17.40 18.62
C GLN A 84 32.62 17.59 19.28
N SER A 85 32.84 16.94 20.43
CA SER A 85 34.08 17.06 21.22
C SER A 85 35.07 15.93 20.97
N SER A 86 34.62 14.83 20.37
CA SER A 86 35.49 13.74 19.95
C SER A 86 36.21 14.16 18.67
N ALA A 87 37.52 14.36 18.74
CA ALA A 87 38.37 14.60 17.59
C ALA A 87 38.48 13.36 16.66
N GLY A 88 37.35 12.79 16.24
CA GLY A 88 37.31 11.58 15.43
C GLY A 88 37.48 10.26 16.19
N SER A 89 37.27 10.22 17.51
CA SER A 89 37.24 8.95 18.26
C SER A 89 35.99 8.15 17.90
N LYS A 90 36.23 7.01 17.25
CA LYS A 90 35.23 6.02 16.83
C LYS A 90 34.46 5.46 18.03
N ASP A 91 35.12 5.27 19.17
CA ASP A 91 34.54 4.62 20.34
C ASP A 91 33.42 5.44 20.99
N ALA A 92 33.48 6.78 20.88
CA ALA A 92 32.48 7.70 21.42
C ALA A 92 31.08 7.52 20.81
N VAL A 93 31.01 6.98 19.59
CA VAL A 93 29.78 6.88 18.79
C VAL A 93 29.44 5.46 18.36
N ARG A 94 30.42 4.54 18.43
CA ARG A 94 30.31 3.15 17.98
C ARG A 94 29.12 2.43 18.59
N GLN A 95 29.00 2.43 19.92
CA GLN A 95 27.93 1.67 20.59
C GLN A 95 26.54 2.18 20.20
N LEU A 96 26.38 3.49 20.10
CA LEU A 96 25.13 4.11 19.67
C LEU A 96 24.79 3.75 18.23
N ILE A 97 25.76 3.85 17.32
CA ILE A 97 25.57 3.56 15.90
C ILE A 97 25.18 2.08 15.70
N LEU A 98 25.90 1.15 16.33
CA LEU A 98 25.58 -0.27 16.23
C LEU A 98 24.21 -0.60 16.84
N SER A 99 23.85 0.02 17.97
CA SER A 99 22.53 -0.14 18.58
C SER A 99 21.44 0.42 17.67
N SER A 100 21.70 1.54 17.01
CA SER A 100 20.79 2.20 16.09
C SER A 100 20.53 1.36 14.84
N LEU A 101 21.58 0.79 14.24
CA LEU A 101 21.48 -0.15 13.11
C LEU A 101 20.73 -1.43 13.51
N LYS A 102 20.93 -1.92 14.74
CA LYS A 102 20.21 -3.10 15.25
C LYS A 102 18.69 -2.86 15.35
N VAL A 103 18.28 -1.67 15.80
CA VAL A 103 16.86 -1.30 15.99
C VAL A 103 16.21 -0.89 14.66
N ASN A 104 17.00 -0.42 13.69
CA ASN A 104 16.52 0.10 12.41
C ASN A 104 17.06 -0.72 11.24
N PRO A 105 16.54 -1.94 11.00
CA PRO A 105 17.06 -2.85 9.97
C PRO A 105 16.94 -2.29 8.55
N GLN A 106 16.09 -1.28 8.31
CA GLN A 106 16.00 -0.56 7.05
C GLN A 106 17.23 0.33 6.74
N ILE A 107 18.11 0.58 7.71
CA ILE A 107 19.35 1.33 7.54
C ILE A 107 20.48 0.32 7.33
N SER A 108 21.05 0.30 6.11
CA SER A 108 22.13 -0.63 5.76
C SER A 108 23.50 -0.18 6.29
N ALA A 109 23.73 1.12 6.42
CA ALA A 109 25.00 1.64 6.91
C ALA A 109 24.87 3.05 7.50
N ILE A 110 25.79 3.40 8.38
CA ILE A 110 25.96 4.76 8.92
C ILE A 110 27.41 5.19 8.71
N TYR A 111 27.58 6.38 8.15
CA TYR A 111 28.87 7.03 7.93
C TYR A 111 28.94 8.34 8.73
N VAL A 112 30.03 8.54 9.46
CA VAL A 112 30.34 9.76 10.20
C VAL A 112 31.69 10.26 9.74
N GLY A 113 31.72 11.44 9.12
CA GLY A 113 32.93 12.17 8.78
C GLY A 113 33.22 13.25 9.82
N TYR A 114 34.49 13.42 10.17
CA TYR A 114 34.97 14.44 11.10
C TYR A 114 35.77 15.52 10.35
N GLU A 115 35.83 16.73 10.91
CA GLU A 115 36.55 17.86 10.28
C GLU A 115 38.05 17.61 10.10
N ASN A 116 38.64 16.74 10.93
CA ASN A 116 40.04 16.35 10.81
C ASN A 116 40.32 15.30 9.72
N GLY A 117 39.33 14.95 8.91
CA GLY A 117 39.44 13.96 7.83
C GLY A 117 39.31 12.51 8.29
N ASN A 118 39.19 12.25 9.59
CA ASN A 118 38.85 10.92 10.08
C ASN A 118 37.41 10.57 9.73
N PHE A 119 37.13 9.28 9.65
CA PHE A 119 35.79 8.79 9.44
C PHE A 119 35.51 7.49 10.20
N PHE A 120 34.24 7.26 10.44
CA PHE A 120 33.69 6.02 10.98
C PHE A 120 32.58 5.52 10.06
N HIS A 121 32.64 4.25 9.68
CA HIS A 121 31.63 3.60 8.85
C HIS A 121 31.22 2.32 9.55
N ALA A 122 29.91 2.10 9.72
CA ALA A 122 29.38 0.84 10.20
C ALA A 122 28.35 0.33 9.20
N LEU A 123 28.58 -0.85 8.64
CA LEU A 123 27.63 -1.58 7.81
C LEU A 123 26.86 -2.58 8.66
N SER A 124 25.57 -2.75 8.37
CA SER A 124 24.70 -3.75 8.96
C SER A 124 24.28 -4.75 7.91
N PHE A 125 24.47 -6.03 8.19
CA PHE A 125 24.03 -7.12 7.34
C PHE A 125 22.69 -7.66 7.82
N SER A 126 21.83 -7.94 6.86
CA SER A 126 20.53 -8.57 7.01
C SER A 126 20.62 -10.08 6.89
N ASP A 127 19.55 -10.79 7.26
CA ASP A 127 19.50 -12.25 7.13
C ASP A 127 19.62 -12.72 5.67
N SER A 128 19.21 -11.90 4.70
CA SER A 128 19.37 -12.19 3.27
C SER A 128 20.83 -12.18 2.80
N GLU A 129 21.74 -11.57 3.56
CA GLU A 129 23.16 -11.45 3.20
C GLU A 129 24.02 -12.52 3.89
N LYS A 130 23.43 -13.48 4.60
CA LYS A 130 24.16 -14.54 5.30
C LYS A 130 25.05 -15.38 4.37
N ALA A 131 24.56 -15.74 3.20
CA ALA A 131 25.33 -16.51 2.22
C ALA A 131 26.59 -15.75 1.77
N PHE A 132 26.49 -14.43 1.62
CA PHE A 132 27.63 -13.57 1.29
C PHE A 132 28.63 -13.49 2.45
N LEU A 133 28.15 -13.42 3.70
CA LEU A 133 29.02 -13.46 4.88
C LEU A 133 29.76 -14.78 5.04
N GLU A 134 29.11 -15.91 4.70
CA GLU A 134 29.74 -17.23 4.70
C GLU A 134 30.85 -17.34 3.66
N GLU A 135 30.64 -16.78 2.45
CA GLU A 135 31.66 -16.71 1.40
C GLU A 135 32.88 -15.90 1.85
N LEU A 136 32.65 -14.82 2.60
CA LEU A 136 33.68 -13.99 3.22
C LEU A 136 34.39 -14.64 4.42
N GLN A 137 34.02 -15.87 4.81
CA GLN A 137 34.49 -16.56 6.02
C GLN A 137 34.28 -15.71 7.29
N ALA A 138 33.22 -14.91 7.33
CA ALA A 138 32.91 -14.09 8.49
C ALA A 138 32.57 -14.99 9.69
N PRO A 139 32.91 -14.58 10.93
CA PRO A 139 32.55 -15.32 12.13
C PRO A 139 31.04 -15.59 12.22
N PRO A 140 30.63 -16.72 12.82
CA PRO A 140 29.22 -17.01 13.04
C PRO A 140 28.59 -15.88 13.87
N LEU A 141 27.38 -15.46 13.48
CA LEU A 141 26.64 -14.33 14.08
C LEU A 141 27.18 -12.93 13.74
N THR A 142 28.05 -12.78 12.73
CA THR A 142 28.44 -11.47 12.23
C THR A 142 27.22 -10.69 11.74
N ARG A 143 26.99 -9.51 12.35
CA ARG A 143 25.88 -8.61 11.98
C ARG A 143 26.35 -7.24 11.51
N PHE A 144 27.59 -6.87 11.81
CA PHE A 144 28.13 -5.55 11.47
C PHE A 144 29.57 -5.66 10.96
N ALA A 145 29.95 -4.78 10.03
CA ALA A 145 31.33 -4.51 9.65
C ALA A 145 31.67 -3.04 9.94
N ILE A 146 32.88 -2.79 10.48
CA ILE A 146 33.31 -1.49 11.01
C ILE A 146 34.77 -1.23 10.64
#